data_AF-A0A8R2GBS5-F1
#
_entry.id   AF-A0A8R2GBS5-F1
#
_cell.length_a   1.000
_cell.length_b   1.000
_cell.length_c   1.000
_cell.angle_alpha   90.00
_cell.angle_beta   90.00
_cell.angle_gamma   90.00
#
_symmetry.space_group_name_H-M   'P 1'
#
loop_
_entity.id
_entity.type
_entity.pdbx_description
1 polymer ?
#
loop_
_entity_poly.entity_id
_entity_poly.type
_entity_poly.pdbx_seq_one_letter_code
_entity_poly.pdbx_strand_id
1 'polypeptide(L)'
;MIWLYPTVPAQFIPGRTGAGLLILNGFTFYMKNHQAYGKKQWYCSSRDVHGCRADVITCKDIYYLPSHRTGSMVLIYKENKYWINNRYQNTINWTCRDRKRIGCTSCVQTTIEGRYIKHKGFHNHDDNYTKYNFDK
;
A
#
# COMPACT_ATOMS: atom_id res chain seq x y z
N MET A 1 -23.47 21.37 -0.08
CA MET A 1 -22.75 20.56 0.92
C MET A 1 -22.14 19.37 0.21
N ILE A 2 -20.82 19.38 -0.03
CA ILE A 2 -20.12 18.30 -0.74
C ILE A 2 -19.54 17.40 0.34
N TRP A 3 -20.05 16.17 0.46
CA TRP A 3 -19.43 15.15 1.29
C TRP A 3 -18.11 14.74 0.61
N LEU A 4 -17.00 15.32 1.05
CA LEU A 4 -15.69 14.78 0.77
C LEU A 4 -15.57 13.49 1.58
N TYR A 5 -15.92 12.35 0.98
CA TYR A 5 -15.53 11.07 1.54
C TYR A 5 -14.01 11.09 1.63
N PRO A 6 -13.40 11.06 2.83
CA PRO A 6 -11.95 10.97 2.94
C PRO A 6 -11.56 9.71 2.19
N THR A 7 -10.82 9.87 1.09
CA THR A 7 -10.41 8.74 0.25
C THR A 7 -9.53 7.87 1.11
N VAL A 8 -10.08 6.76 1.61
CA VAL A 8 -9.30 5.80 2.37
C VAL A 8 -8.26 5.28 1.38
N PRO A 9 -6.96 5.40 1.68
CA PRO A 9 -5.94 4.93 0.78
C PRO A 9 -6.10 3.43 0.60
N ALA A 10 -5.81 2.93 -0.60
CA ALA A 10 -5.83 1.51 -0.94
C ALA A 10 -5.14 0.68 0.16
N GLN A 11 -5.93 -0.11 0.89
CA GLN A 11 -5.39 -1.03 1.89
C GLN A 11 -5.27 -2.39 1.25
N PHE A 12 -4.15 -3.06 1.47
CA PHE A 12 -3.95 -4.41 1.00
C PHE A 12 -4.00 -5.35 2.19
N ILE A 13 -4.89 -6.33 2.14
CA ILE A 13 -4.93 -7.43 3.08
C ILE A 13 -4.23 -8.62 2.42
N PRO A 14 -3.07 -9.06 2.91
CA PRO A 14 -2.40 -10.20 2.33
C PRO A 14 -3.22 -11.49 2.52
N GLY A 15 -3.35 -12.26 1.45
CA GLY A 15 -3.96 -13.59 1.49
C GLY A 15 -2.90 -14.67 1.72
N ARG A 16 -3.31 -15.83 2.26
CA ARG A 16 -2.40 -16.98 2.52
C ARG A 16 -1.68 -17.49 1.27
N THR A 17 -2.28 -17.28 0.09
CA THR A 17 -1.77 -17.73 -1.22
C THR A 17 -1.06 -16.62 -2.00
N GLY A 18 -0.86 -15.43 -1.41
CA GLY A 18 -0.24 -14.27 -2.05
C GLY A 18 -1.17 -13.45 -2.95
N ALA A 19 -2.38 -13.96 -3.26
CA ALA A 19 -3.47 -13.17 -3.81
C ALA A 19 -4.17 -12.44 -2.66
N GLY A 20 -3.66 -11.26 -2.31
CA GLY A 20 -4.30 -10.43 -1.28
C GLY A 20 -5.52 -9.69 -1.81
N LEU A 21 -6.26 -9.10 -0.89
CA LEU A 21 -7.47 -8.34 -1.10
C LEU A 21 -7.14 -6.85 -1.07
N LEU A 22 -7.58 -6.10 -2.07
CA LEU A 22 -7.56 -4.65 -2.03
C LEU A 22 -8.85 -4.15 -1.37
N ILE A 23 -8.74 -3.27 -0.38
CA ILE A 23 -9.86 -2.50 0.17
C ILE A 23 -9.75 -1.08 -0.34
N LEU A 24 -10.81 -0.61 -0.99
CA LEU A 24 -10.95 0.76 -1.45
C LEU A 24 -12.38 1.25 -1.12
N ASN A 25 -12.49 2.36 -0.39
CA ASN A 25 -13.76 2.95 0.03
C ASN A 25 -14.71 1.94 0.72
N GLY A 26 -14.16 1.00 1.51
CA GLY A 26 -14.95 -0.02 2.21
C GLY A 26 -15.35 -1.24 1.35
N PHE A 27 -15.08 -1.20 0.03
CA PHE A 27 -15.31 -2.33 -0.86
C PHE A 27 -14.05 -3.16 -1.03
N THR A 28 -14.23 -4.46 -1.20
CA THR A 28 -13.15 -5.43 -1.36
C THR A 28 -13.00 -5.84 -2.83
N PHE A 29 -11.76 -6.02 -3.27
CA PHE A 29 -11.41 -6.35 -4.65
C PHE A 29 -10.36 -7.46 -4.68
N TYR A 30 -10.56 -8.46 -5.53
CA TYR A 30 -9.60 -9.52 -5.80
C TYR A 30 -8.64 -9.11 -6.91
N MET A 31 -7.38 -9.54 -6.80
CA MET A 31 -6.38 -9.33 -7.85
C MET A 31 -6.80 -10.10 -9.11
N LYS A 32 -6.85 -9.39 -10.24
CA LYS A 32 -7.04 -10.01 -11.57
C LYS A 32 -5.70 -10.38 -12.17
N ASN A 33 -4.94 -9.36 -12.59
CA ASN A 33 -3.71 -9.50 -13.37
C ASN A 33 -2.73 -8.37 -13.05
N HIS A 34 -1.45 -8.65 -13.21
CA HIS A 34 -0.43 -7.62 -13.34
C HIS A 34 -0.43 -7.10 -14.79
N GLN A 35 -0.50 -5.79 -14.95
CA GLN A 35 -0.46 -5.10 -16.23
C GLN A 35 0.93 -4.49 -16.46
N ALA A 36 1.18 -4.04 -17.69
CA ALA A 36 2.40 -3.33 -18.03
C ALA A 36 2.62 -2.10 -17.13
N TYR A 37 3.88 -1.72 -16.95
CA TYR A 37 4.29 -0.52 -16.20
C TYR A 37 3.88 -0.53 -14.71
N GLY A 38 3.88 -1.71 -14.07
CA GLY A 38 3.59 -1.83 -12.62
C GLY A 38 2.12 -1.60 -12.25
N LYS A 39 1.23 -1.53 -13.25
CA LYS A 39 -0.22 -1.43 -13.00
C LYS A 39 -0.74 -2.77 -12.50
N LYS A 40 -1.62 -2.76 -11.50
CA LYS A 40 -2.32 -3.97 -11.03
C LYS A 40 -3.81 -3.78 -11.24
N GLN A 41 -4.48 -4.76 -11.85
CA GLN A 41 -5.91 -4.74 -12.10
C GLN A 41 -6.63 -5.60 -11.08
N TRP A 42 -7.72 -5.09 -10.55
CA TRP A 42 -8.52 -5.69 -9.49
C TRP A 42 -9.99 -5.68 -9.88
N TYR A 43 -10.73 -6.70 -9.48
CA TYR A 43 -12.18 -6.77 -9.70
C TYR A 43 -12.92 -6.90 -8.38
N CYS A 44 -14.13 -6.34 -8.32
CA CYS A 44 -14.95 -6.38 -7.10
C CYS A 44 -15.17 -7.82 -6.63
N SER A 45 -15.02 -8.05 -5.33
CA SER A 45 -15.21 -9.37 -4.71
C SER A 45 -16.64 -9.90 -4.86
N SER A 46 -17.61 -9.00 -5.01
CA SER A 46 -19.02 -9.32 -5.24
C SER A 46 -19.36 -9.64 -6.69
N ARG A 47 -18.37 -9.71 -7.61
CA ARG A 47 -18.62 -9.99 -9.03
C ARG A 47 -19.34 -11.32 -9.24
N ASP A 48 -18.88 -12.38 -8.57
CA ASP A 48 -19.40 -13.73 -8.80
C ASP A 48 -20.75 -13.98 -8.09
N VAL A 49 -21.03 -13.24 -7.02
CA VAL A 49 -22.25 -13.39 -6.19
C VAL A 49 -23.37 -12.44 -6.61
N HIS A 50 -23.03 -11.18 -6.95
CA HIS A 50 -23.99 -10.11 -7.22
C HIS A 50 -23.86 -9.52 -8.64
N GLY A 51 -23.00 -10.08 -9.50
CA GLY A 51 -22.81 -9.59 -10.87
C GLY A 51 -22.12 -8.22 -10.95
N CYS A 52 -21.46 -7.76 -9.87
CA CYS A 52 -20.83 -6.45 -9.84
C CYS A 52 -19.70 -6.33 -10.87
N ARG A 53 -19.74 -5.25 -11.67
CA ARG A 53 -18.78 -5.00 -12.77
C ARG A 53 -17.69 -3.99 -12.41
N ALA A 54 -17.65 -3.49 -11.18
CA ALA A 54 -16.61 -2.56 -10.76
C ALA A 54 -15.21 -3.21 -10.86
N ASP A 55 -14.28 -2.49 -11.49
CA ASP A 55 -12.86 -2.82 -11.59
C ASP A 55 -12.02 -1.62 -11.10
N VAL A 56 -10.85 -1.91 -10.55
CA VAL A 56 -9.88 -0.90 -10.07
C VAL A 56 -8.53 -1.18 -10.72
N ILE A 57 -7.81 -0.11 -11.09
CA ILE A 57 -6.42 -0.19 -11.51
C ILE A 57 -5.59 0.63 -10.54
N THR A 58 -4.59 0.02 -9.92
CA THR A 58 -3.61 0.72 -9.09
C THR A 58 -2.37 1.02 -9.94
N CYS A 59 -2.05 2.31 -10.11
CA CYS A 59 -1.00 2.80 -11.02
C CYS A 59 0.32 3.15 -10.33
N LYS A 60 0.36 3.08 -9.00
CA LYS A 60 1.57 3.30 -8.19
C LYS A 60 1.65 2.12 -7.24
N ASP A 61 2.84 1.54 -7.08
CA ASP A 61 3.11 0.42 -6.16
C ASP A 61 3.05 0.87 -4.70
N ILE A 62 1.95 1.53 -4.31
CA ILE A 62 1.68 2.09 -3.01
C ILE A 62 0.43 1.44 -2.47
N TYR A 63 0.58 0.81 -1.32
CA TYR A 63 -0.52 0.25 -0.57
C TYR A 63 -0.13 0.17 0.90
N TYR A 64 -1.13 0.06 1.74
CA TYR A 64 -0.95 0.07 3.19
C TYR A 64 -1.33 -1.28 3.77
N LEU A 65 -0.47 -1.78 4.65
CA LEU A 65 -0.75 -2.96 5.46
C LEU A 65 -1.10 -2.52 6.89
N PRO A 66 -2.09 -3.14 7.54
CA PRO A 66 -2.28 -2.97 8.98
C PRO A 66 -1.09 -3.56 9.75
N SER A 67 -0.59 -2.87 10.77
CA SER A 67 0.39 -3.43 11.69
C SER A 67 -0.33 -4.11 12.85
N HIS A 68 -0.32 -5.45 12.87
CA HIS A 68 -0.88 -6.23 13.99
C HIS A 68 -0.20 -5.95 15.34
N ARG A 69 1.06 -5.46 15.34
CA ARG A 69 1.84 -5.23 16.56
C ARG A 69 1.65 -3.86 17.18
N THR A 70 1.41 -2.83 16.37
CA THR A 70 1.48 -1.42 16.83
C THR A 70 0.19 -0.65 16.65
N GLY A 71 -0.82 -1.25 16.00
CA GLY A 71 -2.05 -0.55 15.58
C GLY A 71 -1.83 0.55 14.53
N SER A 72 -0.58 0.79 14.12
CA SER A 72 -0.22 1.73 13.04
C SER A 72 -0.29 1.04 11.67
N MET A 73 -0.12 1.80 10.59
CA MET A 73 -0.05 1.26 9.23
C MET A 73 1.41 1.13 8.78
N VAL A 74 1.67 0.16 7.91
CA VAL A 74 2.94 -0.01 7.18
C VAL A 74 2.71 0.42 5.75
N LEU A 75 3.56 1.30 5.24
CA LEU A 75 3.53 1.65 3.82
C LEU A 75 4.37 0.64 3.05
N ILE A 76 3.81 0.09 1.99
CA ILE A 76 4.58 -0.60 0.96
C ILE A 76 4.74 0.34 -0.22
N TYR A 77 5.98 0.57 -0.64
CA TYR A 77 6.31 1.34 -1.83
C TYR A 77 7.36 0.62 -2.65
N LYS A 78 7.06 0.31 -3.92
CA LYS A 78 7.97 -0.41 -4.84
C LYS A 78 8.59 -1.64 -4.16
N GLU A 79 7.73 -2.54 -3.69
CA GLU A 79 8.13 -3.81 -3.06
C GLU A 79 9.13 -3.64 -1.88
N ASN A 80 9.03 -2.52 -1.14
CA ASN A 80 9.78 -2.28 0.09
C ASN A 80 8.85 -1.81 1.23
N LYS A 81 9.13 -2.25 2.46
CA LYS A 81 8.43 -1.86 3.69
C LYS A 81 8.96 -0.53 4.21
N TYR A 82 8.05 0.37 4.57
CA TYR A 82 8.35 1.64 5.21
C TYR A 82 7.54 1.81 6.51
N TRP A 83 8.21 2.34 7.53
CA TRP A 83 7.59 2.69 8.81
C TRP A 83 7.35 4.19 8.90
N ILE A 84 6.38 4.58 9.71
CA ILE A 84 6.16 5.98 10.05
C ILE A 84 7.38 6.48 10.82
N ASN A 85 8.01 7.52 10.28
CA ASN A 85 9.11 8.22 10.94
C ASN A 85 8.59 9.42 11.74
N ASN A 86 7.74 10.24 11.11
CA ASN A 86 7.04 11.33 11.78
C ASN A 86 5.79 11.74 11.00
N ARG A 87 4.91 12.47 11.70
CA ARG A 87 3.75 13.14 11.11
C ARG A 87 3.98 14.64 11.24
N TYR A 88 3.76 15.38 10.16
CA TYR A 88 3.92 16.83 10.15
C TYR A 88 2.83 17.46 9.29
N GLN A 89 2.03 18.33 9.90
CA GLN A 89 0.84 18.92 9.30
C GLN A 89 -0.03 17.83 8.64
N ASN A 90 -0.39 17.99 7.36
CA ASN A 90 -1.19 17.03 6.60
C ASN A 90 -0.35 15.96 5.88
N THR A 91 0.88 15.71 6.35
CA THR A 91 1.80 14.74 5.74
C THR A 91 2.33 13.71 6.73
N ILE A 92 2.63 12.53 6.21
CA ILE A 92 3.33 11.47 6.91
C ILE A 92 4.66 11.23 6.18
N ASN A 93 5.75 11.27 6.93
CA ASN A 93 7.08 10.91 6.46
C ASN A 93 7.36 9.46 6.84
N TRP A 94 7.74 8.67 5.85
CA TRP A 94 7.98 7.24 5.95
C TRP A 94 9.45 6.95 5.65
N THR A 95 10.07 6.10 6.45
CA THR A 95 11.46 5.67 6.24
C THR A 95 11.51 4.18 5.96
N CYS A 96 12.41 3.77 5.06
CA CYS A 96 12.61 2.36 4.78
C CYS A 96 12.87 1.60 6.08
N ARG A 97 12.29 0.40 6.18
CA ARG A 97 12.48 -0.53 7.29
C ARG A 97 13.94 -0.70 7.67
N ASP A 98 14.79 -0.76 6.66
CA ASP A 98 16.21 -1.08 6.80
C ASP A 98 17.09 0.14 7.14
N ARG A 99 16.48 1.31 7.36
CA ARG A 99 17.19 2.53 7.76
C ARG A 99 18.03 2.33 9.03
N LYS A 100 17.45 1.71 10.07
CA LYS A 100 18.18 1.45 11.33
C LYS A 100 19.15 0.26 11.23
N ARG A 101 18.88 -0.70 10.32
CA ARG A 101 19.65 -1.95 10.20
C ARG A 101 20.93 -1.76 9.38
N ILE A 102 20.85 -1.05 8.26
CA ILE A 102 21.95 -0.90 7.29
C ILE A 102 22.08 0.52 6.72
N GLY A 103 21.47 1.51 7.37
CA GLY A 103 21.61 2.91 6.96
C GLY A 103 20.90 3.28 5.66
N CYS A 104 19.88 2.51 5.23
CA CYS A 104 19.11 2.83 4.02
C CYS A 104 18.49 4.24 4.10
N THR A 105 18.70 5.04 3.04
CA THR A 105 18.27 6.47 3.00
C THR A 105 16.94 6.68 2.30
N SER A 106 16.36 5.63 1.70
CA SER A 106 15.08 5.69 1.01
C SER A 106 13.94 6.12 1.94
N CYS A 107 13.22 7.16 1.55
CA CYS A 107 12.11 7.76 2.29
C CYS A 107 10.95 8.08 1.35
N VAL A 108 9.71 7.92 1.82
CA VAL A 108 8.50 8.29 1.09
C VAL A 108 7.71 9.30 1.91
N GLN A 109 7.02 10.22 1.25
CA GLN A 109 6.07 11.13 1.88
C GLN A 109 4.69 10.94 1.27
N THR A 110 3.67 10.90 2.13
CA THR A 110 2.26 10.81 1.73
C THR A 110 1.45 11.87 2.48
N THR A 111 0.23 12.14 2.02
CA THR A 111 -0.75 12.86 2.84
C THR A 111 -1.21 11.98 4.01
N ILE A 112 -1.89 12.57 4.99
CA ILE A 112 -2.58 11.82 6.06
C ILE A 112 -3.70 10.92 5.51
N GLU A 113 -4.29 11.28 4.37
CA GLU A 113 -5.24 10.45 3.61
C GLU A 113 -4.54 9.38 2.76
N GLY A 114 -3.22 9.23 2.88
CA GLY A 114 -2.43 8.22 2.18
C GLY A 114 -2.28 8.42 0.67
N ARG A 115 -2.42 9.66 0.19
CA ARG A 115 -2.05 10.01 -1.19
C ARG A 115 -0.54 10.18 -1.28
N TYR A 116 0.08 9.54 -2.27
CA TYR A 116 1.51 9.72 -2.54
C TYR A 116 1.85 11.18 -2.84
N ILE A 117 2.91 11.68 -2.21
CA ILE A 117 3.47 13.00 -2.50
C ILE A 117 4.81 12.84 -3.24
N LYS A 118 5.81 12.20 -2.61
CA LYS A 118 7.16 12.07 -3.18
C LYS A 118 7.98 10.94 -2.57
N HIS A 119 9.02 10.53 -3.29
CA HIS A 119 10.06 9.61 -2.87
C HIS A 119 11.41 10.34 -2.86
N LYS A 120 12.27 10.02 -1.89
CA LYS A 120 13.60 10.63 -1.68
C LYS A 120 14.62 9.55 -1.36
N GLY A 121 15.86 9.74 -1.79
CA GLY A 121 16.95 8.80 -1.52
C GLY A 121 16.84 7.51 -2.33
N PHE A 122 17.71 6.55 -2.02
CA PHE A 122 17.83 5.28 -2.75
C PHE A 122 17.93 4.10 -1.78
N HIS A 123 17.54 2.92 -2.26
CA HIS A 123 17.79 1.67 -1.53
C HIS A 123 19.23 1.23 -1.74
N ASN A 124 19.85 0.74 -0.66
CA ASN A 124 21.17 0.12 -0.66
C ASN A 124 21.08 -1.39 -0.37
N HIS A 125 19.95 -1.99 -0.71
CA HIS A 125 19.59 -3.38 -0.47
C HIS A 125 18.56 -3.83 -1.49
N ASP A 126 18.42 -5.15 -1.65
CA ASP A 126 17.33 -5.75 -2.41
C ASP A 126 15.97 -5.51 -1.75
N ASP A 127 14.91 -5.63 -2.53
CA ASP A 127 13.54 -5.42 -2.10
C ASP A 127 13.20 -6.23 -0.84
N ASN A 128 12.86 -5.54 0.25
CA ASN A 128 12.60 -6.15 1.56
C ASN A 128 11.13 -6.50 1.81
N TYR A 129 10.30 -6.36 0.77
CA TYR A 129 8.94 -6.86 0.76
C TYR A 129 8.72 -7.78 -0.44
N THR A 130 8.19 -8.96 -0.16
CA THR A 130 7.63 -9.86 -1.15
C THR A 130 6.30 -10.39 -0.62
N LYS A 131 5.49 -10.94 -1.52
CA LYS A 131 4.27 -11.69 -1.13
C LYS A 131 4.52 -12.95 -0.29
N TYR A 132 5.75 -13.23 0.12
CA TYR A 132 6.12 -14.41 0.91
C TYR A 132 6.80 -14.07 2.24
N ASN A 133 7.09 -12.79 2.51
CA ASN A 133 7.83 -12.38 3.71
C ASN A 133 7.06 -11.36 4.58
N PHE A 134 5.73 -11.47 4.62
CA PHE A 134 4.83 -10.55 5.33
C PHE A 134 5.21 -10.34 6.80
N ASP A 135 5.41 -11.44 7.53
CA ASP A 135 5.69 -11.42 8.97
C ASP A 135 7.16 -11.26 9.33
N LYS A 136 8.05 -11.49 8.35
CA LYS A 136 9.50 -11.37 8.52
C LYS A 136 9.94 -9.93 8.38
#